data_AF-A0A242CF49-F1
#
_entry.id   AF-A0A242CF49-F1
#
_cell.length_a   1.000
_cell.length_b   1.000
_cell.length_c   1.000
_cell.angle_alpha   90.00
_cell.angle_beta   90.00
_cell.angle_gamma   90.00
#
_symmetry.space_group_name_H-M   'P 1'
#
loop_
_entity.id
_entity.type
_entity.pdbx_description
1 polymer ?
#
loop_
_entity_poly.entity_id
_entity_poly.type
_entity_poly.pdbx_seq_one_letter_code
_entity_poly.pdbx_strand_id
1 'polypeptide(L)'
;MLIALIFLFLISVFFLITGMQFIRGKWLFLLAGNNFGQAPTKVAIRAGKIAGTIFLLMSVLSIVVLFSIIYNVRLNFLPFIIIIAMLYSFIVIVRSIKYWLKNG
;
A
#
# COMPACT_ATOMS: atom_id res chain seq x y z
N MET A 1 0.85 -10.04 -23.90
CA MET A 1 1.00 -8.59 -23.63
C MET A 1 -0.28 -7.98 -23.05
N LEU A 2 -1.44 -8.13 -23.71
CA LEU A 2 -2.74 -7.63 -23.21
C LEU A 2 -3.09 -8.12 -21.79
N ILE A 3 -2.92 -9.41 -21.51
CA ILE A 3 -3.21 -9.99 -20.19
C ILE A 3 -2.39 -9.31 -19.09
N ALA A 4 -1.10 -9.06 -19.32
CA ALA A 4 -0.23 -8.40 -18.34
C ALA A 4 -0.66 -6.96 -18.05
N LEU A 5 -1.17 -6.24 -19.07
CA LEU A 5 -1.72 -4.88 -18.90
C LEU A 5 -2.99 -4.88 -18.05
N ILE A 6 -3.88 -5.85 -18.28
CA ILE A 6 -5.10 -6.02 -17.48
C ILE A 6 -4.74 -6.32 -16.02
N PHE A 7 -3.80 -7.23 -15.78
CA PHE A 7 -3.33 -7.53 -14.42
C PHE A 7 -2.70 -6.31 -13.74
N LEU A 8 -1.83 -5.56 -14.43
CA LEU A 8 -1.23 -4.33 -13.90
C LEU A 8 -2.28 -3.27 -13.55
N PHE A 9 -3.29 -3.12 -14.41
CA PHE A 9 -4.41 -2.21 -14.15
C PHE A 9 -5.18 -2.63 -12.89
N LEU A 10 -5.54 -3.91 -12.77
CA LEU A 10 -6.24 -4.44 -11.60
C LEU A 10 -5.41 -4.26 -10.32
N ILE A 11 -4.10 -4.54 -10.37
CA ILE A 11 -3.18 -4.34 -9.24
C ILE A 11 -3.12 -2.86 -8.84
N SER A 12 -3.06 -1.96 -9.82
CA SER A 12 -3.05 -0.52 -9.53
C SER A 12 -4.34 -0.08 -8.84
N VAL A 13 -5.50 -0.51 -9.34
CA VAL A 13 -6.81 -0.20 -8.72
C VAL A 13 -6.89 -0.78 -7.32
N PHE A 14 -6.40 -2.01 -7.13
CA PHE A 14 -6.32 -2.63 -5.81
C PHE A 14 -5.47 -1.82 -4.83
N PHE A 15 -4.28 -1.37 -5.23
CA PHE A 15 -3.44 -0.52 -4.39
C PHE A 15 -4.07 0.83 -4.07
N LEU A 16 -4.75 1.45 -5.04
CA LEU A 16 -5.47 2.70 -4.84
C LEU A 16 -6.56 2.56 -3.79
N ILE A 17 -7.43 1.54 -3.94
CA ILE A 17 -8.52 1.28 -2.99
C ILE A 17 -7.97 0.96 -1.61
N THR A 18 -6.99 0.06 -1.53
CA THR A 18 -6.38 -0.35 -0.26
C THR A 18 -5.71 0.83 0.44
N GLY A 19 -4.97 1.67 -0.30
CA GLY A 19 -4.35 2.88 0.23
C GLY A 19 -5.36 3.87 0.81
N MET A 20 -6.46 4.12 0.09
CA MET A 20 -7.54 4.97 0.61
C MET A 20 -8.18 4.39 1.88
N GLN A 21 -8.36 3.07 1.97
CA GLN A 21 -8.94 2.44 3.16
C GLN A 21 -7.99 2.49 4.38
N PHE A 22 -6.68 2.37 4.15
CA PHE A 22 -5.67 2.55 5.19
C PHE A 22 -5.62 4.00 5.71
N ILE A 23 -5.69 5.00 4.82
CA ILE A 23 -5.75 6.43 5.21
C ILE A 23 -7.00 6.73 6.03
N ARG A 24 -8.14 6.12 5.65
CA ARG A 24 -9.40 6.21 6.40
C ARG A 24 -9.37 5.49 7.75
N GLY A 25 -8.30 4.77 8.08
CA GLY A 25 -8.11 4.09 9.36
C GLY A 25 -8.94 2.82 9.55
N LYS A 26 -9.76 2.42 8.56
CA LYS A 26 -10.68 1.29 8.68
C LYS A 26 -9.95 -0.06 8.72
N TRP A 27 -8.92 -0.21 7.90
CA TRP A 27 -8.25 -1.51 7.72
C TRP A 27 -7.19 -1.81 8.76
N LEU A 28 -6.48 -0.79 9.26
CA LEU A 28 -5.46 -1.01 10.30
C LEU A 28 -6.11 -1.39 11.64
N PHE A 29 -7.35 -0.96 11.85
CA PHE A 29 -8.17 -1.35 12.99
C PHE A 29 -8.63 -2.80 12.90
N LEU A 30 -9.08 -3.24 11.71
CA LEU A 30 -9.43 -4.63 11.42
C LEU A 30 -8.23 -5.58 11.54
N LEU A 31 -7.07 -5.21 10.99
CA LEU A 31 -5.85 -6.01 11.04
C LEU A 31 -5.25 -6.10 12.45
N ALA A 32 -5.52 -5.09 13.29
CA ALA A 32 -5.18 -5.13 14.70
C ALA A 32 -6.13 -6.02 15.51
N GLY A 33 -7.25 -6.49 14.96
CA GLY A 33 -8.22 -7.26 15.75
C GLY A 33 -8.94 -6.42 16.80
N ASN A 34 -8.95 -5.10 16.63
CA ASN A 34 -9.66 -4.22 17.55
C ASN A 34 -11.17 -4.26 17.24
N ASN A 35 -12.00 -4.53 18.25
CA ASN A 35 -13.46 -4.56 18.10
C ASN A 35 -13.97 -3.15 17.80
N PHE A 36 -14.94 -3.04 16.88
CA PHE A 36 -15.56 -1.85 16.26
C PHE A 36 -16.12 -0.73 17.21
N GLY A 37 -15.49 -0.46 18.36
CA GLY A 37 -15.91 0.54 19.34
C GLY A 37 -14.78 1.24 20.10
N GLN A 38 -13.51 0.82 19.97
CA GLN A 38 -12.40 1.54 20.60
C GLN A 38 -11.92 2.71 19.73
N ALA A 39 -11.71 3.88 20.34
CA ALA A 39 -11.19 5.04 19.62
C ALA A 39 -9.78 4.76 19.08
N PRO A 40 -9.49 5.09 17.81
CA PRO A 40 -8.19 4.82 17.23
C PRO A 40 -7.10 5.63 17.95
N THR A 41 -6.06 4.94 18.45
CA THR A 41 -4.91 5.61 19.07
C THR A 41 -4.17 6.44 18.02
N LYS A 42 -3.57 7.56 18.44
CA LYS A 42 -2.79 8.45 17.54
C LYS A 42 -1.72 7.68 16.75
N VAL A 43 -1.16 6.63 17.33
CA VAL A 43 -0.16 5.76 16.69
C VAL A 43 -0.77 4.93 15.56
N ALA A 44 -1.94 4.31 15.77
CA ALA A 44 -2.61 3.52 14.74
C ALA A 44 -3.05 4.40 13.55
N ILE A 45 -3.55 5.61 13.82
CA ILE A 45 -3.90 6.58 12.76
C ILE A 45 -2.65 6.96 11.95
N ARG A 46 -1.52 7.22 12.63
CA ARG A 46 -0.26 7.59 11.96
C ARG A 46 0.27 6.45 11.10
N ALA A 47 0.27 5.23 11.63
CA ALA A 47 0.63 4.03 10.88
C ALA A 47 -0.27 3.83 9.65
N GLY A 48 -1.58 4.06 9.80
CA GLY A 48 -2.57 3.90 8.72
C GLY A 48 -2.36 4.90 7.61
N LYS A 49 -2.07 6.16 7.96
CA LYS A 49 -1.69 7.18 6.98
C LYS A 49 -0.40 6.80 6.25
N ILE A 50 0.66 6.42 6.96
CA ILE A 50 1.95 6.06 6.33
C ILE A 50 1.76 4.87 5.39
N ALA A 51 1.16 3.78 5.86
CA ALA A 51 0.89 2.60 5.05
C ALA A 51 0.04 2.96 3.82
N GLY A 52 -1.03 3.72 4.02
CA GLY A 52 -1.90 4.13 2.93
C GLY A 52 -1.22 5.06 1.90
N THR A 53 -0.35 5.97 2.33
CA THR A 53 0.48 6.78 1.42
C THR A 53 1.42 5.90 0.59
N ILE A 54 2.02 4.87 1.19
CA ILE A 54 2.86 3.91 0.45
C ILE A 54 2.04 3.15 -0.58
N PHE A 55 0.85 2.67 -0.23
CA PHE A 55 -0.05 2.01 -1.18
C PHE A 55 -0.47 2.93 -2.33
N LEU A 56 -0.76 4.21 -2.07
CA LEU A 56 -1.02 5.18 -3.14
C LEU A 56 0.19 5.39 -4.04
N LEU A 57 1.41 5.49 -3.47
CA LEU A 57 2.64 5.57 -4.25
C LEU A 57 2.82 4.34 -5.15
N MET A 58 2.52 3.15 -4.64
CA MET A 58 2.58 1.91 -5.42
C MET A 58 1.54 1.87 -6.55
N SER A 59 0.35 2.43 -6.35
CA SER A 59 -0.62 2.63 -7.43
C SER A 59 -0.06 3.53 -8.51
N VAL A 60 0.53 4.68 -8.16
CA VAL A 60 1.12 5.61 -9.14
C VAL A 60 2.25 4.94 -9.91
N LEU A 61 3.16 4.24 -9.22
CA LEU A 61 4.25 3.51 -9.87
C LEU A 61 3.74 2.42 -10.82
N SER A 62 2.67 1.70 -10.45
CA SER A 62 2.05 0.69 -11.31
C SER A 62 1.46 1.30 -12.59
N ILE A 63 0.85 2.49 -12.49
CA ILE A 63 0.37 3.25 -13.66
C ILE A 63 1.54 3.68 -14.55
N VAL A 64 2.66 4.12 -13.97
CA VAL A 64 3.86 4.47 -14.73
C VAL A 64 4.43 3.26 -15.48
N VAL A 65 4.48 2.08 -14.86
CA VAL A 65 4.84 0.82 -15.56
C VAL A 65 3.90 0.58 -16.74
N LEU A 66 2.59 0.71 -16.52
CA LEU A 66 1.58 0.46 -17.54
C LEU A 66 1.78 1.39 -18.74
N PHE A 67 2.01 2.69 -18.50
CA PHE A 67 2.35 3.65 -19.56
C PHE A 67 3.67 3.34 -20.26
N SER A 68 4.70 2.92 -19.52
CA SER A 68 5.99 2.51 -20.06
C SER A 68 5.85 1.38 -21.07
N ILE A 69 4.99 0.39 -20.78
CA ILE A 69 4.72 -0.74 -21.67
C ILE A 69 3.94 -0.29 -22.91
N ILE A 70 2.94 0.58 -22.75
CA ILE A 70 2.11 1.08 -23.87
C ILE A 70 2.95 1.91 -24.85
N TYR A 71 3.79 2.81 -24.34
CA TYR A 71 4.63 3.70 -25.15
C TYR A 71 6.01 3.13 -25.46
N ASN A 72 6.29 1.88 -25.06
CA ASN A 72 7.55 1.18 -25.28
C ASN A 72 8.78 1.95 -24.76
N VAL A 73 8.60 2.72 -23.68
CA VAL A 73 9.67 3.43 -22.97
C VAL A 73 10.38 2.43 -22.07
N ARG A 74 11.72 2.44 -22.05
CA ARG A 74 12.49 1.59 -21.14
C ARG A 74 12.72 2.30 -19.80
N LEU A 75 12.11 1.78 -18.73
CA LEU A 75 12.29 2.25 -17.36
C LEU A 75 13.09 1.25 -16.53
N ASN A 76 14.38 1.07 -16.86
CA ASN A 76 15.25 0.03 -16.30
C ASN A 76 15.35 0.02 -14.75
N PHE A 77 15.22 1.18 -14.09
CA PHE A 77 15.32 1.30 -12.63
C PHE A 77 13.99 1.15 -11.89
N LEU A 78 12.87 1.25 -12.58
CA LEU A 78 11.55 1.30 -11.95
C LEU A 78 11.13 0.01 -11.24
N PRO A 79 11.45 -1.20 -11.77
CA PRO A 79 11.19 -2.46 -11.05
C PRO A 79 11.92 -2.53 -9.69
N PHE A 80 13.17 -2.06 -9.62
CA PHE A 80 13.94 -2.02 -8.38
C PHE A 80 13.29 -1.09 -7.35
N ILE A 81 12.82 0.09 -7.78
CA ILE A 81 12.12 1.06 -6.91
C ILE A 81 10.84 0.43 -6.35
N ILE A 82 10.06 -0.27 -7.18
CA ILE A 82 8.84 -0.97 -6.74
C ILE A 82 9.16 -2.02 -5.68
N ILE A 83 10.17 -2.88 -5.91
CA ILE A 83 10.56 -3.92 -4.95
C ILE A 83 10.95 -3.31 -3.59
N ILE A 84 11.76 -2.25 -3.60
CA ILE A 84 12.18 -1.54 -2.37
C ILE A 84 10.97 -0.96 -1.64
N ALA A 85 10.05 -0.30 -2.36
CA ALA A 85 8.84 0.27 -1.78
C ALA A 85 7.92 -0.81 -1.18
N MET A 86 7.83 -1.96 -1.84
CA MET A 86 7.06 -3.12 -1.37
C MET A 86 7.62 -3.68 -0.06
N LEU A 87 8.95 -3.91 -0.01
CA LEU A 87 9.63 -4.37 1.20
C LEU A 87 9.49 -3.37 2.35
N TYR A 88 9.67 -2.09 2.08
CA TYR A 88 9.49 -1.03 3.08
C TYR A 88 8.06 -1.01 3.62
N SER A 89 7.05 -1.11 2.74
CA SER A 89 5.64 -1.18 3.14
C SER A 89 5.36 -2.35 4.07
N PHE A 90 5.90 -3.53 3.77
CA PHE A 90 5.74 -4.73 4.56
C PHE A 90 6.36 -4.57 5.96
N ILE A 91 7.58 -4.04 6.04
CA ILE A 91 8.26 -3.79 7.32
C ILE A 91 7.46 -2.80 8.17
N VAL A 92 6.95 -1.72 7.57
CA VAL A 92 6.13 -0.71 8.28
C VAL A 92 4.86 -1.34 8.82
N ILE A 93 4.16 -2.16 8.02
CA ILE A 93 2.94 -2.85 8.44
C ILE A 93 3.24 -3.81 9.60
N VAL A 94 4.25 -4.67 9.48
CA VAL A 94 4.63 -5.63 10.53
C VAL A 94 5.04 -4.93 11.82
N ARG A 95 5.87 -3.86 11.74
CA ARG A 95 6.25 -3.07 12.92
C ARG A 95 5.03 -2.41 13.57
N SER A 96 4.11 -1.90 12.76
CA SER A 96 2.89 -1.25 13.27
C SER A 96 1.99 -2.25 14.00
N ILE A 97 1.80 -3.45 13.43
CA ILE A 97 1.05 -4.53 14.07
C ILE A 97 1.75 -4.98 15.37
N LYS A 98 3.07 -5.20 15.34
CA LYS A 98 3.82 -5.64 16.52
C LYS A 98 3.84 -4.59 17.64
N TYR A 99 3.96 -3.30 17.30
CA TYR A 99 3.87 -2.22 18.28
C TYR A 99 2.47 -2.16 18.89
N TRP A 100 1.44 -2.35 18.08
CA TRP A 100 0.07 -2.39 18.56
C TRP A 100 -0.18 -3.59 19.50
N LEU A 101 0.23 -4.81 19.13
CA LEU A 101 0.10 -6.00 19.99
C LEU A 101 0.82 -5.86 21.35
N LYS A 102 1.84 -5.02 21.44
CA LYS A 102 2.63 -4.83 22.67
C LYS A 102 2.09 -3.69 23.56
N ASN A 103 1.40 -2.70 22.98
CA ASN A 103 1.05 -1.44 23.65
C ASN A 103 -0.45 -1.07 23.55
N GLY A 104 -1.25 -1.86 22.84
CA GLY A 104 -2.70 -1.81 22.84
C GLY A 104 -3.27 -2.76 23.88
#